data_AF-A0A948P254-F1
#
_entry.id   AF-A0A948P254-F1
#
_cell.length_a   1.000
_cell.length_b   1.000
_cell.length_c   1.000
_cell.angle_alpha   90.00
_cell.angle_beta   90.00
_cell.angle_gamma   90.00
#
_symmetry.space_group_name_H-M   'P 1'
#
loop_
_entity.id
_entity.type
_entity.pdbx_description
1 polymer ?
#
loop_
_entity_poly.entity_id
_entity_poly.type
_entity_poly.pdbx_seq_one_letter_code
_entity_poly.pdbx_strand_id
1 'polypeptide(L)' 'MREILKKVQVHVPFYLLREKLLPMVIREGIHPEISFSHHDLDRFPETDFREIADRLTDAGLSVTFHAPFMDLRP' A
#
# COMPACT_ATOMS: atom_id res chain seq x y z
N MET A 1 2.05 10.26 19.84
CA MET A 1 2.53 9.77 18.53
C MET A 1 1.48 8.91 17.82
N ARG A 2 0.92 7.87 18.44
CA ARG A 2 -0.16 7.02 17.84
C ARG A 2 -1.39 7.79 17.35
N GLU A 3 -1.83 8.83 18.05
CA GLU A 3 -2.96 9.65 17.62
C GLU A 3 -2.68 10.48 16.35
N ILE A 4 -1.41 10.73 16.02
CA ILE A 4 -1.04 11.40 14.77
C ILE A 4 -1.15 10.41 13.61
N LEU A 5 -0.73 9.16 13.81
CA LEU A 5 -0.78 8.11 12.78
C LEU A 5 -2.20 7.85 12.27
N LYS A 6 -3.22 8.01 13.11
CA LYS A 6 -4.64 7.90 12.71
C LYS A 6 -5.12 9.03 11.79
N LYS A 7 -4.37 10.13 11.69
CA LYS A 7 -4.75 11.36 10.97
C LYS A 7 -3.94 11.61 9.72
N VAL A 8 -2.96 10.75 9.43
CA VAL A 8 -2.05 10.90 8.29
C VAL A 8 -2.03 9.62 7.48
N GLN A 9 -1.81 9.75 6.18
CA GLN A 9 -1.42 8.63 5.34
C GLN A 9 0.11 8.58 5.27
N VAL A 10 0.68 7.37 5.28
CA VAL A 10 2.13 7.17 5.20
C VAL A 10 2.46 6.53 3.86
N HIS A 11 3.25 7.24 3.06
CA HIS A 11 3.69 6.76 1.75
C HIS A 11 4.48 5.45 1.85
N VAL A 12 4.08 4.43 1.09
CA VAL A 12 4.74 3.13 1.04
C VAL A 12 4.68 2.51 -0.37
N PRO A 13 5.82 2.12 -0.97
CA PRO A 13 5.80 1.36 -2.22
C PRO A 13 5.15 -0.02 -2.03
N PHE A 14 4.37 -0.48 -3.02
CA PHE A 14 3.63 -1.74 -2.91
C PHE A 14 4.53 -2.95 -2.65
N TYR A 15 5.64 -3.12 -3.38
CA TYR A 15 6.56 -4.24 -3.15
C TYR A 15 7.05 -4.29 -1.69
N LEU A 16 7.35 -3.13 -1.11
CA LEU A 16 7.89 -3.03 0.24
C LEU A 16 6.81 -3.30 1.29
N LEU A 17 5.59 -2.80 1.04
CA LEU A 17 4.41 -3.12 1.84
C LEU A 17 4.20 -4.63 1.89
N ARG A 18 4.09 -5.27 0.72
CA ARG A 18 3.85 -6.72 0.59
C ARG A 18 4.94 -7.54 1.26
N GLU A 19 6.20 -7.29 0.92
CA GLU A 19 7.30 -8.19 1.28
C GLU A 19 7.80 -8.03 2.72
N LYS A 20 7.62 -6.84 3.32
CA LYS A 20 8.31 -6.51 4.58
C LYS A 20 7.45 -5.77 5.58
N LEU A 21 6.68 -4.77 5.16
CA LEU A 21 6.10 -3.79 6.09
C LEU A 21 4.68 -4.12 6.54
N LEU A 22 3.93 -4.98 5.84
CA LEU A 22 2.53 -5.24 6.18
C LEU A 22 2.29 -5.66 7.64
N PRO A 23 3.09 -6.55 8.26
CA PRO A 23 2.91 -6.89 9.69
C PRO A 23 3.07 -5.69 10.62
N MET A 24 3.97 -4.75 10.28
CA MET A 24 4.20 -3.54 11.07
C MET A 24 3.08 -2.52 10.87
N VAL A 25 2.64 -2.32 9.61
CA VAL A 25 1.53 -1.42 9.26
C VAL A 25 0.25 -1.80 10.00
N ILE A 26 -0.10 -3.10 10.01
CA ILE A 26 -1.27 -3.61 10.73
C ILE A 26 -1.11 -3.42 12.24
N ARG A 27 0.03 -3.84 12.81
CA ARG A 27 0.25 -3.79 14.26
C ARG A 27 0.20 -2.37 14.82
N GLU A 28 0.75 -1.40 14.09
CA GLU A 28 0.80 0.00 14.53
C GLU A 28 -0.42 0.83 14.10
N GLY A 29 -1.32 0.26 13.29
CA GLY A 29 -2.52 0.95 12.81
C GLY A 29 -2.20 2.10 11.85
N ILE A 30 -1.23 1.89 10.96
CA ILE A 30 -0.79 2.92 10.00
C ILE A 30 -1.69 2.87 8.77
N HIS A 31 -2.20 4.02 8.35
CA HIS A 31 -2.98 4.15 7.13
C HIS A 31 -2.00 4.39 5.96
N PRO A 32 -1.90 3.47 4.97
CA PRO A 32 -0.90 3.60 3.92
C PRO A 32 -1.40 4.40 2.71
N GLU A 33 -0.53 5.27 2.19
CA GLU A 33 -0.60 5.77 0.81
C GLU A 33 0.29 4.89 -0.07
N ILE A 34 -0.32 4.00 -0.83
CA ILE A 34 0.41 2.98 -1.60
C ILE A 34 0.85 3.55 -2.95
N SER A 35 2.14 3.50 -3.25
CA SER A 35 2.64 3.78 -4.61
C SER A 35 2.88 2.50 -5.38
N PHE A 36 2.42 2.48 -6.63
CA PHE A 36 2.64 1.41 -7.58
C PHE A 36 3.59 1.89 -8.68
N SER A 37 4.63 1.12 -8.97
CA SER A 37 5.47 1.26 -10.15
C SER A 37 4.99 0.35 -11.28
N HIS A 38 5.44 0.60 -12.52
CA HIS A 38 5.17 -0.33 -13.63
C HIS A 38 5.72 -1.74 -13.34
N HIS A 39 6.85 -1.84 -12.63
CA HIS A 39 7.41 -3.11 -12.22
C HIS A 39 6.51 -3.88 -11.26
N ASP A 40 5.78 -3.20 -10.37
CA ASP A 40 4.85 -3.86 -9.47
C ASP A 40 3.71 -4.53 -10.25
N LEU A 41 3.21 -3.87 -11.30
CA LEU A 41 2.14 -4.39 -12.16
C LEU A 41 2.59 -5.59 -13.00
N ASP A 42 3.84 -5.58 -13.49
CA ASP A 42 4.39 -6.69 -14.26
C ASP A 42 4.77 -7.89 -13.37
N ARG A 43 5.19 -7.61 -12.13
CA ARG A 43 5.76 -8.61 -11.22
C ARG A 43 4.71 -9.37 -10.44
N PHE A 44 3.66 -8.69 -9.98
CA PHE A 44 2.70 -9.26 -9.04
C PHE A 44 1.39 -9.63 -9.76
N PRO A 45 0.87 -10.84 -9.59
CA PRO A 45 -0.47 -11.20 -10.07
C PRO A 45 -1.57 -10.44 -9.29
N GLU A 46 -2.75 -10.34 -9.89
CA GLU A 46 -3.94 -9.73 -9.28
C GLU A 46 -4.22 -10.25 -7.85
N THR A 47 -3.99 -11.54 -7.62
CA THR A 47 -4.20 -12.21 -6.32
C THR A 47 -3.36 -11.60 -5.20
N ASP A 48 -2.14 -11.13 -5.50
CA ASP A 48 -1.28 -10.50 -4.51
C ASP A 48 -1.84 -9.15 -4.07
N PHE A 49 -2.37 -8.36 -5.00
CA PHE A 49 -3.01 -7.09 -4.68
C PHE A 49 -4.28 -7.31 -3.85
N ARG A 50 -5.07 -8.32 -4.20
CA ARG A 50 -6.29 -8.67 -3.47
C ARG A 50 -5.98 -9.12 -2.04
N GLU A 51 -4.98 -9.98 -1.85
CA GLU A 51 -4.56 -10.41 -0.50
C GLU A 51 -4.18 -9.22 0.39
N ILE A 52 -3.41 -8.27 -0.14
CA ILE A 52 -3.01 -7.08 0.62
C ILE A 52 -4.22 -6.18 0.92
N ALA A 53 -5.12 -6.00 -0.04
CA ALA A 53 -6.34 -5.21 0.14
C ALA A 53 -7.25 -5.81 1.23
N ASP A 54 -7.44 -7.13 1.21
CA ASP A 54 -8.25 -7.84 2.21
C ASP A 54 -7.66 -7.66 3.61
N ARG A 55 -6.34 -7.87 3.76
CA ARG A 55 -5.65 -7.73 5.05
C ARG A 55 -5.69 -6.31 5.63
N LEU A 56 -5.61 -5.29 4.79
CA LEU A 56 -5.73 -3.89 5.24
C LEU A 56 -7.18 -3.54 5.62
N THR A 57 -8.14 -4.04 4.86
CA THR A 57 -9.58 -3.83 5.11
C THR A 57 -10.02 -4.53 6.40
N ASP A 58 -9.61 -5.78 6.61
CA ASP A 58 -9.88 -6.54 7.84
C ASP A 58 -9.27 -5.88 9.08
N ALA A 59 -8.14 -5.18 8.92
CA ALA A 59 -7.51 -4.39 9.97
C ALA A 59 -8.18 -3.01 10.19
N GLY A 60 -9.19 -2.65 9.39
CA GLY A 60 -9.90 -1.37 9.48
C GLY A 60 -9.07 -0.16 9.06
N LEU A 61 -8.02 -0.36 8.24
CA LEU A 61 -7.11 0.69 7.80
C LEU A 61 -7.65 1.35 6.52
N SER A 62 -7.65 2.68 6.48
CA SER A 62 -7.94 3.39 5.22
C SER A 62 -6.71 3.45 4.33
N VAL A 63 -6.92 3.35 3.03
CA VAL A 63 -5.85 3.30 2.03
C VAL A 63 -6.08 4.40 1.00
N THR A 64 -5.02 5.12 0.64
CA THR A 64 -4.94 5.89 -0.60
C THR A 64 -3.89 5.26 -1.50
N PHE A 65 -3.93 5.54 -2.81
CA PHE A 65 -2.86 5.07 -3.68
C PHE A 65 -2.62 5.96 -4.89
N HIS A 66 -1.42 5.84 -5.44
CA HIS A 66 -1.02 6.42 -6.71
C HIS A 66 -0.62 5.29 -7.67
N ALA A 67 -1.37 5.16 -8.75
CA ALA A 67 -1.02 4.27 -9.85
C ALA A 67 0.21 4.82 -10.60
N PRO A 68 1.00 3.96 -11.27
CA PRO A 68 2.14 4.43 -12.04
C PRO A 68 1.66 5.43 -13.10
N PHE A 69 2.25 6.61 -13.09
CA PHE A 69 2.09 7.57 -14.17
C PHE A 69 3.14 7.26 -15.24
N MET A 70 2.72 6.66 -16.34
CA MET A 70 3.52 6.59 -17.56
C MET A 70 3.09 7.77 -18.44
N ASP A 71 3.99 8.74 -18.66
CA ASP A 71 3.73 9.78 -19.66
C ASP A 71 3.61 9.06 -21.02
N LEU A 72 2.43 9.11 -21.63
CA LEU A 72 2.14 8.48 -22.92
C LEU A 72 2.75 9.27 -24.09
N ARG A 73 3.68 10.20 -23.83
CA ARG A 73 4.38 10.95 -24.87
C ARG A 73 5.54 10.13 -25.44
N PRO A 74 5.44 9.71 -26.72
CA PRO A 74 6.45 8.92 -27.40
C PRO A 74 7.70 9.72 -27.76
#